data_AF-A0A497P5J9-F1
#
_entry.id   AF-A0A497P5J9-F1
#
_cell.length_a   1.000
_cell.length_b   1.000
_cell.length_c   1.000
_cell.angle_alpha   90.00
_cell.angle_beta   90.00
_cell.angle_gamma   90.00
#
_symmetry.space_group_name_H-M   'P 1'
#
loop_
_entity.id
_entity.type
_entity.pdbx_description
1 polymer ?
#
loop_
_entity_poly.entity_id
_entity_poly.type
_entity_poly.pdbx_seq_one_letter_code
_entity_poly.pdbx_strand_id
1 'polypeptide(L)'
;MKKQKLPKWFTGELYTHGAEVTNPFSGESYELTAEELSIYDFIMGCQAVFARQSGYTQKIINDFDKALSWFRTNNAKAYMVLLD
;
A
#
# COMPACT_ATOMS: atom_id res chain seq x y z
N MET A 1 24.32 -8.95 -2.43
CA MET A 1 23.45 -8.28 -1.44
C MET A 1 22.11 -7.99 -2.11
N LYS A 2 21.02 -8.66 -1.70
CA LYS A 2 19.67 -8.30 -2.18
C LYS A 2 19.39 -6.89 -1.69
N LYS A 3 19.35 -5.91 -2.60
CA LYS A 3 18.95 -4.53 -2.28
C LYS A 3 17.57 -4.62 -1.64
N GLN A 4 17.44 -4.08 -0.43
CA GLN A 4 16.13 -3.90 0.18
C GLN A 4 15.33 -3.01 -0.77
N LYS A 5 14.35 -3.58 -1.49
CA LYS A 5 13.61 -2.85 -2.54
C LYS A 5 12.60 -1.88 -1.94
N LEU A 6 12.13 -2.17 -0.72
CA LEU A 6 11.24 -1.30 0.04
C LEU A 6 12.01 -0.42 1.04
N PRO A 7 11.49 0.77 1.38
CA PRO A 7 12.12 1.66 2.35
C PRO A 7 12.27 1.04 3.74
N LYS A 8 13.29 1.48 4.49
CA LYS A 8 13.57 0.97 5.85
C LYS A 8 12.44 1.18 6.86
N TRP A 9 11.56 2.14 6.61
CA TRP A 9 10.40 2.41 7.48
C TRP A 9 9.27 1.40 7.26
N PHE A 10 9.26 0.68 6.14
CA PHE A 10 8.23 -0.31 5.84
C PHE A 10 8.45 -1.53 6.71
N THR A 11 7.42 -1.85 7.50
CA THR A 11 7.42 -2.98 8.46
C THR A 11 6.38 -4.03 8.12
N GLY A 12 5.70 -3.89 6.97
CA GLY A 12 4.79 -4.90 6.46
C GLY A 12 5.52 -6.08 5.82
N GLU A 13 4.75 -7.09 5.43
CA GLU A 13 5.28 -8.23 4.69
C GLU A 13 5.69 -7.79 3.28
N LEU A 14 6.87 -8.24 2.83
CA LEU A 14 7.27 -8.13 1.43
C LEU A 14 6.89 -9.42 0.71
N TYR A 15 5.93 -9.32 -0.19
CA TYR A 15 5.52 -10.42 -1.04
C TYR A 15 6.63 -10.85 -2.01
N THR A 16 6.52 -12.11 -2.45
CA THR A 16 7.46 -12.71 -3.41
C THR A 16 7.02 -12.49 -4.85
N HIS A 17 5.72 -12.29 -5.07
CA HIS A 17 5.10 -12.12 -6.38
C HIS A 17 4.10 -10.96 -6.35
N GLY A 18 3.90 -10.35 -7.51
CA GLY A 18 2.85 -9.37 -7.75
C GLY A 18 1.50 -10.03 -8.02
N ALA A 19 0.48 -9.21 -8.24
CA ALA A 19 -0.86 -9.65 -8.61
C ALA A 19 -1.65 -8.52 -9.28
N GLU A 20 -2.68 -8.89 -10.03
CA GLU A 20 -3.72 -7.96 -10.46
C GLU A 20 -4.65 -7.65 -9.28
N VAL A 21 -4.90 -6.36 -9.08
CA VAL A 21 -5.80 -5.85 -8.05
C VAL A 21 -6.93 -5.08 -8.72
N THR A 22 -8.16 -5.33 -8.29
CA THR A 22 -9.36 -4.61 -8.76
C THR A 22 -9.84 -3.64 -7.70
N ASN A 23 -10.03 -2.37 -8.07
CA ASN A 23 -10.68 -1.37 -7.24
C ASN A 23 -12.17 -1.75 -7.05
N PRO A 24 -12.64 -2.00 -5.82
CA PRO A 24 -14.01 -2.43 -5.57
C PRO A 24 -15.06 -1.34 -5.84
N PHE A 25 -14.65 -0.07 -5.93
CA PHE A 25 -15.54 1.07 -6.16
C PHE A 25 -15.71 1.38 -7.65
N SER A 26 -14.61 1.44 -8.41
CA SER A 26 -14.65 1.74 -9.85
C SER A 26 -14.76 0.49 -10.73
N GLY A 27 -14.35 -0.68 -10.24
CA GLY A 27 -14.23 -1.92 -11.01
C GLY A 27 -12.99 -1.98 -11.90
N GLU A 28 -12.15 -0.93 -11.92
CA GLU A 28 -10.91 -0.92 -12.68
C GLU A 28 -9.83 -1.79 -12.02
N SER A 29 -8.96 -2.38 -12.83
CA SER A 29 -7.89 -3.26 -12.35
C SER A 29 -6.52 -2.80 -12.79
N TYR A 30 -5.50 -3.12 -11.99
CA TYR A 30 -4.12 -2.78 -12.26
C TYR A 30 -3.18 -3.89 -11.79
N GLU A 31 -2.20 -4.26 -12.60
CA GLU A 31 -1.19 -5.26 -12.25
C GLU A 31 -0.05 -4.63 -11.44
N LEU A 32 0.14 -5.13 -10.23
CA LEU A 32 1.15 -4.64 -9.29
C LEU A 32 2.33 -5.61 -9.21
N THR A 33 3.53 -5.06 -9.11
CA THR A 33 4.72 -5.81 -8.70
C THR A 33 4.59 -6.29 -7.25
N ALA A 34 5.47 -7.21 -6.83
CA ALA A 34 5.46 -7.72 -5.45
C ALA A 34 5.61 -6.59 -4.42
N GLU A 35 6.46 -5.60 -4.71
CA GLU A 35 6.70 -4.46 -3.84
C GLU A 35 5.48 -3.53 -3.75
N GLU A 36 4.85 -3.24 -4.88
CA GLU A 36 3.65 -2.41 -4.93
C GLU A 36 2.49 -3.10 -4.23
N LEU A 37 2.27 -4.39 -4.51
CA LEU A 37 1.21 -5.18 -3.84
C LEU A 37 1.40 -5.21 -2.33
N SER A 38 2.64 -5.33 -1.85
CA SER A 38 2.97 -5.30 -0.41
C SER A 38 2.59 -3.96 0.24
N ILE A 39 2.86 -2.84 -0.43
CA ILE A 39 2.53 -1.51 0.08
C ILE A 39 1.02 -1.24 -0.04
N TYR A 40 0.39 -1.67 -1.13
CA TYR A 40 -1.05 -1.57 -1.33
C TYR A 40 -1.82 -2.29 -0.22
N ASP A 41 -1.45 -3.54 0.07
CA ASP A 41 -2.09 -4.33 1.12
C ASP A 41 -1.88 -3.71 2.52
N PHE A 42 -0.69 -3.16 2.78
CA PHE A 42 -0.45 -2.39 4.00
C PHE A 42 -1.38 -1.17 4.13
N ILE A 43 -1.61 -0.42 3.04
CA ILE A 43 -2.55 0.71 3.01
C ILE A 43 -3.98 0.24 3.32
N MET A 44 -4.42 -0.86 2.72
CA MET A 44 -5.75 -1.45 2.99
C MET A 44 -5.88 -1.87 4.46
N GLY A 45 -4.84 -2.49 5.02
CA GLY A 45 -4.80 -2.85 6.45
C GLY A 45 -4.91 -1.64 7.37
N CYS A 46 -4.22 -0.54 7.06
CA CYS A 46 -4.37 0.73 7.79
C CYS A 46 -5.80 1.28 7.70
N GLN A 47 -6.42 1.28 6.52
CA GLN A 47 -7.82 1.73 6.35
C GLN A 47 -8.80 0.88 7.16
N ALA A 48 -8.62 -0.45 7.18
CA ALA A 48 -9.43 -1.34 8.00
C ALA A 48 -9.29 -1.06 9.50
N VAL A 49 -8.09 -0.67 9.95
CA VAL A 49 -7.85 -0.22 11.33
C VAL A 49 -8.52 1.13 11.60
N PHE A 50 -8.44 2.10 10.69
CA PHE A 50 -9.12 3.40 10.83
C PHE A 50 -10.65 3.26 10.84
N ALA A 51 -11.21 2.33 10.08
CA ALA A 51 -12.64 2.04 10.05
C ALA A 51 -13.19 1.59 11.42
N ARG A 52 -12.35 1.07 12.32
CA ARG A 52 -12.75 0.71 13.70
C ARG A 52 -12.93 1.92 14.62
N GLN A 53 -12.63 3.14 14.15
CA GLN A 53 -12.78 4.44 14.84
C GLN A 53 -12.10 4.55 16.21
N SER A 54 -11.27 3.58 16.59
CA SER A 54 -10.58 3.50 17.88
C SER A 54 -9.37 2.58 17.78
N GLY A 55 -8.41 2.74 18.68
CA GLY A 55 -7.26 1.82 18.80
C GLY A 55 -6.13 2.01 17.78
N TYR A 56 -6.19 3.03 16.92
CA TYR A 56 -5.06 3.39 16.06
C TYR A 56 -4.17 4.44 16.72
N THR A 57 -2.87 4.36 16.44
CA THR A 57 -1.86 5.26 17.01
C THR A 57 -1.37 6.26 15.98
N GLN A 58 -0.72 7.34 16.42
CA GLN A 58 -0.05 8.28 15.52
C GLN A 58 0.98 7.59 14.61
N LYS A 59 1.59 6.50 15.08
CA LYS A 59 2.51 5.70 14.25
C LYS A 59 1.80 5.12 13.02
N ILE A 60 0.59 4.60 13.18
CA ILE A 60 -0.19 4.01 12.07
C ILE A 60 -0.55 5.10 11.05
N ILE A 61 -0.94 6.29 11.51
CA ILE A 61 -1.21 7.44 10.63
C ILE A 61 0.05 7.81 9.84
N ASN A 62 1.19 7.98 10.54
CA ASN A 62 2.44 8.36 9.90
C ASN A 62 2.95 7.31 8.90
N ASP A 63 2.76 6.03 9.18
CA ASP A 63 3.20 4.96 8.27
C ASP A 63 2.23 4.80 7.09
N PHE A 64 0.93 5.03 7.28
CA PHE A 64 -0.04 5.14 6.20
C PHE A 64 0.30 6.28 5.23
N ASP A 65 0.62 7.47 5.75
CA ASP A 65 1.01 8.62 4.92
C ASP A 65 2.29 8.34 4.11
N LYS A 66 3.29 7.69 4.74
CA LYS A 66 4.51 7.26 4.04
C LYS A 66 4.20 6.24 2.94
N ALA A 67 3.29 5.31 3.20
CA ALA A 67 2.87 4.31 2.22
C ALA A 67 2.17 4.96 1.01
N LEU A 68 1.22 5.88 1.25
CA LEU A 68 0.59 6.66 0.18
C LEU A 68 1.62 7.46 -0.62
N SER A 69 2.53 8.17 0.06
CA SER A 69 3.57 8.98 -0.60
C SER A 69 4.53 8.13 -1.43
N TRP A 70 4.92 6.96 -0.93
CA TRP A 70 5.77 6.03 -1.66
C TRP A 70 5.04 5.51 -2.89
N PHE A 71 3.80 5.05 -2.72
CA PHE A 71 3.03 4.44 -3.81
C PHE A 71 2.75 5.45 -4.93
N ARG A 72 2.37 6.69 -4.58
CA ARG A 72 2.15 7.78 -5.54
C ARG A 72 3.40 8.12 -6.36
N THR A 73 4.59 8.00 -5.76
CA THR A 73 5.87 8.30 -6.43
C THR A 73 6.35 7.13 -7.29
N ASN A 74 6.16 5.91 -6.81
CA ASN A 74 6.63 4.70 -7.48
C ASN A 74 5.70 4.25 -8.62
N ASN A 75 4.40 4.44 -8.46
CA ASN A 75 3.40 4.11 -9.48
C ASN A 75 2.17 5.01 -9.39
N ALA A 76 2.31 6.22 -9.94
CA ALA A 76 1.24 7.20 -9.97
C ALA A 76 -0.03 6.70 -10.70
N LYS A 77 0.11 5.82 -11.71
CA LYS A 77 -1.05 5.29 -12.43
C LYS A 77 -1.84 4.31 -11.57
N ALA A 78 -1.16 3.34 -10.95
CA ALA A 78 -1.81 2.44 -10.00
C ALA A 78 -2.42 3.20 -8.83
N TYR A 79 -1.76 4.26 -8.36
CA TYR A 79 -2.30 5.12 -7.30
C TYR A 79 -3.66 5.70 -7.72
N MET A 80 -3.74 6.30 -8.91
CA MET A 80 -4.98 6.89 -9.42
C MET A 80 -6.09 5.85 -9.66
N VAL A 81 -5.73 4.64 -10.09
CA VAL A 81 -6.71 3.59 -10.39
C VAL A 81 -7.23 2.92 -9.12
N LEU A 82 -6.38 2.72 -8.11
CA LEU A 82 -6.67 1.87 -6.96
C LEU A 82 -6.91 2.62 -5.64
N LEU A 83 -6.41 3.86 -5.49
CA LEU A 83 -6.32 4.55 -4.20
C LEU A 83 -6.85 6.00 -4.21
N ASP A 84 -7.13 6.58 -5.37
CA ASP A 84 -7.75 7.91 -5.51
C ASP A 84 -9.28 7.78 -5.55
#